data_AF-A0A3B9JXT9-F1
#
_entry.id   AF-A0A3B9JXT9-F1
#
_cell.length_a   1.000
_cell.length_b   1.000
_cell.length_c   1.000
_cell.angle_alpha   90.00
_cell.angle_beta   90.00
_cell.angle_gamma   90.00
#
_symmetry.space_group_name_H-M   'P 1'
#
loop_
_entity.id
_entity.type
_entity.pdbx_description
1 polymer ?
#
loop_
_entity_poly.entity_id
_entity_poly.type
_entity_poly.pdbx_seq_one_letter_code
_entity_poly.pdbx_strand_id
1 'polypeptide(L)' 'KEKSSVVINPAAFTHYSYALRDACAALTGSGLSLIEVHISNPHSRETFRHNSVISGVATGVIAGFGIDSYLLALEQLSRR' A
#
# COMPACT_ATOMS: atom_id res chain seq x y z
N LYS A 1 -15.00 -17.17 -7.21
CA LYS A 1 -14.61 -15.74 -7.39
C LYS A 1 -13.09 -15.71 -7.41
N GLU A 2 -12.51 -15.11 -8.44
CA GLU A 2 -11.06 -14.93 -8.54
C GLU A 2 -10.56 -14.09 -7.36
N LYS A 3 -9.51 -14.56 -6.69
CA LYS A 3 -8.89 -13.87 -5.56
C LYS A 3 -7.54 -13.34 -6.04
N SER A 4 -7.34 -12.03 -5.97
CA SER A 4 -6.14 -11.39 -6.49
C SER A 4 -5.46 -10.57 -5.42
N SER A 5 -4.13 -10.64 -5.37
CA SER A 5 -3.31 -9.70 -4.59
C SER A 5 -3.45 -8.29 -5.16
N VAL A 6 -3.22 -7.28 -4.33
CA VAL A 6 -3.52 -5.87 -4.65
C VAL A 6 -2.28 -5.00 -4.53
N VAL A 7 -2.07 -4.14 -5.52
CA VAL A 7 -1.21 -2.95 -5.41
C VAL A 7 -2.13 -1.75 -5.22
N ILE A 8 -1.94 -0.99 -4.15
CA ILE A 8 -2.79 0.18 -3.84
C ILE A 8 -1.95 1.43 -3.65
N ASN A 9 -2.34 2.51 -4.31
CA ASN A 9 -1.91 3.86 -3.94
C ASN A 9 -3.07 4.57 -3.25
N PRO A 10 -3.11 4.56 -1.91
CA PRO A 10 -4.20 5.16 -1.15
C PRO A 10 -4.15 6.70 -1.13
N ALA A 11 -3.09 7.31 -1.68
CA ALA A 11 -2.86 8.75 -1.63
C ALA A 11 -3.13 9.32 -0.23
N ALA A 12 -3.97 10.35 -0.10
CA ALA A 12 -4.28 10.97 1.18
C ALA A 12 -5.05 10.05 2.15
N PHE A 13 -5.84 9.08 1.64
CA PHE A 13 -6.60 8.17 2.50
C PHE A 13 -5.71 7.33 3.40
N THR A 14 -4.45 7.16 3.04
CA THR A 14 -3.50 6.45 3.89
C THR A 14 -3.30 7.10 5.25
N HIS A 15 -3.49 8.42 5.35
CA HIS A 15 -3.20 9.15 6.58
C HIS A 15 -4.38 9.15 7.56
N TYR A 16 -5.57 8.68 7.17
CA TYR A 16 -6.76 8.80 8.02
C TYR A 16 -7.88 7.77 7.81
N SER A 17 -7.89 7.02 6.69
CA SER A 17 -9.01 6.14 6.37
C SER A 17 -8.88 4.79 7.06
N TYR A 18 -9.31 4.73 8.32
CA TYR A 18 -9.41 3.47 9.06
C TYR A 18 -10.40 2.49 8.41
N ALA A 19 -11.45 2.99 7.75
CA ALA A 19 -12.35 2.14 6.97
C ALA A 19 -11.61 1.42 5.82
N LEU A 20 -10.69 2.09 5.12
CA LEU A 20 -9.86 1.47 4.08
C LEU A 20 -8.83 0.51 4.69
N ARG A 21 -8.25 0.85 5.84
CA ARG A 21 -7.37 -0.05 6.61
C ARG A 21 -8.07 -1.36 6.95
N ASP A 22 -9.31 -1.33 7.43
CA ASP A 22 -10.04 -2.54 7.82
C ASP A 22 -10.35 -3.43 6.61
N ALA A 23 -10.68 -2.83 5.45
CA ALA A 23 -10.81 -3.56 4.19
C ALA A 23 -9.48 -4.20 3.75
N CYS A 24 -8.38 -3.48 3.89
CA CYS A 24 -7.03 -3.98 3.61
C CYS A 24 -6.65 -5.14 4.55
N ALA A 25 -6.99 -5.04 5.84
CA ALA A 25 -6.75 -6.09 6.82
C ALA A 25 -7.56 -7.37 6.53
N ALA A 26 -8.81 -7.23 6.06
CA ALA A 26 -9.61 -8.36 5.62
C ALA A 26 -8.99 -9.06 4.40
N LEU A 27 -8.44 -8.29 3.45
CA LEU A 27 -7.73 -8.83 2.29
C LEU A 27 -6.49 -9.62 2.74
N THR A 28 -5.61 -9.03 3.54
CA THR A 28 -4.36 -9.69 3.98
C THR A 28 -4.62 -10.86 4.92
N GLY A 29 -5.63 -10.78 5.79
CA GLY A 29 -6.10 -11.89 6.62
C GLY A 29 -6.63 -13.08 5.82
N SER A 30 -7.00 -12.90 4.55
CA SER A 30 -7.42 -13.99 3.65
C SER A 30 -6.26 -14.71 2.94
N GLY A 31 -5.00 -14.35 3.26
CA GLY A 31 -3.79 -14.91 2.67
C GLY A 31 -3.32 -14.21 1.38
N LEU A 32 -4.03 -13.17 0.93
CA LEU A 32 -3.64 -12.37 -0.24
C LEU A 32 -2.60 -11.31 0.14
N SER A 33 -1.80 -10.89 -0.84
CA SER A 33 -0.80 -9.84 -0.62
C SER A 33 -1.35 -8.46 -0.93
N LEU A 34 -0.87 -7.47 -0.19
CA LEU A 34 -1.18 -6.06 -0.40
C LEU A 34 0.11 -5.25 -0.38
N ILE A 35 0.44 -4.55 -1.46
CA ILE A 35 1.56 -3.61 -1.49
C ILE A 35 1.01 -2.19 -1.56
N GLU A 36 1.34 -1.39 -0.54
CA GLU A 36 1.06 0.04 -0.53
C GLU A 36 2.11 0.79 -1.35
N VAL A 37 1.67 1.68 -2.24
CA VAL A 37 2.51 2.44 -3.15
C VAL A 37 2.29 3.94 -2.97
N HIS A 38 3.38 4.69 -2.88
CA HIS A 38 3.38 6.15 -2.98
C HIS A 38 4.32 6.61 -4.11
N ILE A 39 3.80 7.45 -5.02
CA ILE A 39 4.59 7.99 -6.15
C ILE A 39 5.70 8.90 -5.62
N SER A 40 5.35 9.82 -4.72
CA SER A 40 6.34 10.66 -4.01
C SER A 40 6.77 10.00 -2.71
N ASN A 41 7.84 10.48 -2.10
CA ASN A 41 8.24 10.06 -0.76
C ASN A 41 7.39 10.82 0.28
N PRO A 42 6.44 10.18 1.00
CA PRO A 42 5.64 10.87 2.02
C PRO A 42 6.49 11.38 3.19
N HIS A 43 7.61 10.71 3.50
CA HIS A 43 8.50 11.07 4.60
C HIS A 43 9.34 12.33 4.34
N SER A 44 9.47 12.78 3.09
CA SER A 44 10.13 14.05 2.76
C SER A 44 9.16 15.23 2.73
N ARG A 45 7.90 15.03 3.15
CA ARG A 45 6.83 16.02 3.07
C ARG A 45 6.31 16.42 4.45
N GLU A 46 5.11 17.00 4.52
CA GLU A 46 4.49 17.46 5.76
C GLU A 46 4.35 16.31 6.78
N THR A 47 4.48 16.61 8.07
CA THR A 47 4.51 15.60 9.15
C THR A 47 3.27 14.70 9.19
N PHE A 48 2.09 15.23 8.83
CA PHE A 48 0.88 14.42 8.75
C PHE A 48 0.95 13.33 7.67
N ARG A 49 1.86 13.43 6.69
CA ARG A 49 2.07 12.43 5.65
C ARG A 49 3.01 11.31 6.04
N HIS A 50 3.70 11.44 7.16
CA HIS A 50 4.67 10.45 7.62
C HIS A 50 3.99 9.21 8.19
N ASN A 51 2.72 9.35 8.60
CA ASN A 51 1.94 8.29 9.21
C ASN A 51 0.93 7.72 8.20
N SER A 52 0.95 6.40 8.05
CA SER A 52 -0.04 5.64 7.30
C SER A 52 -0.77 4.69 8.24
N VAL A 53 -2.10 4.74 8.23
CA VAL A 53 -2.95 3.78 8.92
C VAL A 53 -3.02 2.43 8.18
N ILE A 54 -2.60 2.41 6.90
CA ILE A 54 -2.65 1.23 6.02
C ILE A 54 -1.35 0.42 6.09
N SER A 55 -0.20 1.07 6.24
CA SER A 55 1.11 0.41 6.20
C SER A 55 1.25 -0.71 7.23
N GLY A 56 0.60 -0.58 8.39
CA GLY A 56 0.62 -1.61 9.43
C GLY A 56 -0.15 -2.90 9.09
N VAL A 57 -0.98 -2.90 8.05
CA VAL A 57 -1.73 -4.09 7.60
C VAL A 57 -1.35 -4.53 6.17
N ALA A 58 -0.50 -3.77 5.49
CA ALA A 58 0.04 -4.11 4.18
C ALA A 58 1.16 -5.17 4.31
N THR A 59 1.35 -5.96 3.24
CA THR A 59 2.49 -6.89 3.12
C THR A 59 3.82 -6.16 2.94
N GLY A 60 3.79 -4.99 2.31
CA GLY A 60 4.96 -4.13 2.12
C GLY A 60 4.55 -2.75 1.62
N VAL A 61 5.51 -1.83 1.67
CA VAL A 61 5.34 -0.43 1.24
C VAL A 61 6.48 -0.05 0.30
N ILE A 62 6.14 0.61 -0.81
CA ILE A 62 7.10 1.18 -1.76
C ILE A 62 6.76 2.66 -1.94
N ALA A 63 7.72 3.54 -1.71
CA ALA A 63 7.48 4.98 -1.74
C ALA A 63 8.66 5.74 -2.35
N GLY A 64 8.36 6.79 -3.14
CA GLY A 64 9.37 7.74 -3.61
C GLY A 64 10.07 7.41 -4.92
N PHE A 65 9.67 6.35 -5.62
CA PHE A 65 10.25 5.96 -6.92
C PHE A 65 9.39 6.38 -8.12
N GLY A 66 8.47 7.34 -7.95
CA GLY A 66 7.61 7.79 -9.04
C GLY A 66 6.65 6.67 -9.51
N ILE A 67 6.51 6.55 -10.82
CA ILE A 67 5.66 5.50 -11.43
C ILE A 67 6.31 4.12 -11.29
N ASP A 68 7.63 4.04 -11.19
CA ASP A 68 8.36 2.77 -11.03
C ASP A 68 7.99 2.05 -9.72
N SER A 69 7.47 2.77 -8.72
CA SER A 69 6.90 2.16 -7.51
C SER A 69 5.83 1.10 -7.82
N TYR A 70 5.02 1.31 -8.88
CA TYR A 70 4.03 0.31 -9.31
C TYR A 70 4.69 -0.89 -9.97
N LEU A 71 5.71 -0.67 -10.81
CA LEU A 71 6.43 -1.76 -11.47
C LEU A 71 7.12 -2.65 -10.44
N LEU A 72 7.80 -2.05 -9.46
CA LEU A 72 8.43 -2.76 -8.35
C LEU A 72 7.40 -3.55 -7.52
N ALA A 73 6.22 -2.99 -7.28
CA ALA A 73 5.14 -3.69 -6.58
C ALA A 73 4.64 -4.90 -7.37
N LEU A 74 4.37 -4.74 -8.66
CA LEU A 74 3.92 -5.81 -9.54
C LEU A 74 4.97 -6.91 -9.69
N GLU A 75 6.24 -6.53 -9.84
CA GLU A 75 7.35 -7.47 -9.88
C GLU A 75 7.42 -8.29 -8.59
N GLN A 76 7.30 -7.64 -7.43
CA GLN A 76 7.30 -8.34 -6.15
C GLN A 76 6.12 -9.30 -5.99
N LEU A 77 4.93 -8.96 -6.51
CA LEU A 77 3.79 -9.86 -6.52
C LEU A 77 3.98 -11.04 -7.49
N SER A 78 4.71 -10.84 -8.59
CA SER A 78 4.99 -11.89 -9.59
C SER A 78 6.05 -12.91 -9.16
N ARG A 79 6.89 -12.56 -8.17
CA ARG A 79 7.96 -13.42 -7.65
C ARG A 79 7.47 -14.52 -6.69
N ARG A 80 6.16 -14.70 -6.57
CA ARG A 80 5.51 -15.68 -5.68
C ARG A 80 4.87 -16.81 -6.46
#